data_AF-A0A0H3NRC5-F1
#
_entry.id   AF-A0A0H3NRC5-F1
#
_cell.length_a   1.000
_cell.length_b   1.000
_cell.length_c   1.000
_cell.angle_alpha   90.00
_cell.angle_beta   90.00
_cell.angle_gamma   90.00
#
_symmetry.space_group_name_H-M   'P 1'
#
loop_
_entity.id
_entity.type
_entity.pdbx_description
1 polymer ?
#
loop_
_entity_poly.entity_id
_entity_poly.type
_entity_poly.pdbx_seq_one_letter_code
_entity_poly.pdbx_strand_id
1 'polypeptide(L)'
;MQVRSSSVSPGIAAGLAVNKRIGVEQSQQIKPLKPRVAPAAFPESGYLSTEPLRYNVQLNSQLTSLQQADHYLLATERQLSVLQQAISHNPKAIKQESLNLLSWLEKREIASGDTVDRQLNISLEENPKVNFTFNDANKLLLASEDETLLFSLADAANSVVAVKLVGQSSARQKMLQLNKGLGRLGVHGKLDNDNQLVFQADEKNW
;
A
#
# COMPACT_ATOMS: atom_id res chain seq x y z
N MET A 1 -39.46 -29.30 -66.77
CA MET A 1 -37.99 -29.44 -66.75
C MET A 1 -37.46 -28.56 -65.62
N GLN A 2 -36.83 -29.18 -64.61
CA GLN A 2 -36.06 -28.49 -63.58
C GLN A 2 -34.74 -28.00 -64.17
N VAL A 3 -34.21 -26.84 -63.76
CA VAL A 3 -32.79 -26.66 -63.38
C VAL A 3 -32.69 -25.55 -62.33
N ARG A 4 -31.87 -25.84 -61.32
CA ARG A 4 -31.52 -25.07 -60.12
C ARG A 4 -30.42 -24.05 -60.39
N SER A 5 -30.35 -22.99 -59.59
CA SER A 5 -29.12 -22.64 -58.86
C SER A 5 -29.34 -21.53 -57.83
N SER A 6 -28.74 -21.78 -56.67
CA SER A 6 -28.63 -20.98 -55.46
C SER A 6 -27.46 -20.00 -55.52
N SER A 7 -27.54 -18.84 -54.86
CA SER A 7 -26.49 -18.33 -53.94
C SER A 7 -26.89 -16.98 -53.35
N VAL A 8 -26.95 -16.91 -52.01
CA VAL A 8 -26.04 -16.16 -51.11
C VAL A 8 -26.31 -14.65 -51.10
N SER A 9 -26.96 -14.20 -50.03
CA SER A 9 -27.21 -12.79 -49.71
C SER A 9 -26.06 -12.18 -48.92
N PRO A 10 -25.59 -10.97 -49.27
CA PRO A 10 -24.90 -10.09 -48.34
C PRO A 10 -25.77 -8.87 -47.95
N GLY A 11 -25.70 -8.52 -46.66
CA GLY A 11 -25.88 -7.20 -46.04
C GLY A 11 -27.03 -6.28 -46.47
N ILE A 12 -27.95 -5.99 -45.54
CA ILE A 12 -28.73 -4.75 -45.55
C ILE A 12 -28.69 -4.09 -44.16
N ALA A 13 -28.61 -2.76 -44.21
CA ALA A 13 -28.37 -1.79 -43.18
C ALA A 13 -29.48 -1.62 -42.12
N ALA A 14 -29.03 -1.07 -40.98
CA ALA A 14 -29.64 -0.02 -40.16
C ALA A 14 -31.14 -0.07 -39.82
N GLY A 15 -31.41 -0.22 -38.51
CA GLY A 15 -32.67 0.18 -37.88
C GLY A 15 -32.47 0.34 -36.38
N LEU A 16 -32.73 1.54 -35.86
CA LEU A 16 -32.57 1.95 -34.46
C LEU A 16 -33.33 1.03 -33.49
N ALA A 17 -32.68 0.60 -32.42
CA ALA A 17 -33.35 0.26 -31.18
C ALA A 17 -32.46 0.55 -29.97
N VAL A 18 -32.99 1.42 -29.11
CA VAL A 18 -32.53 1.79 -27.77
C VAL A 18 -32.09 0.56 -26.98
N ASN A 19 -30.80 0.48 -26.62
CA ASN A 19 -30.30 -0.54 -25.69
C ASN A 19 -30.79 -0.23 -24.28
N LYS A 20 -31.93 -0.86 -23.98
CA LYS A 20 -32.52 -1.10 -22.66
C LYS A 20 -31.41 -1.54 -21.70
N ARG A 21 -31.28 -0.82 -20.58
CA ARG A 21 -30.46 -1.19 -19.42
C ARG A 21 -30.79 -2.64 -19.05
N ILE A 22 -29.78 -3.50 -19.13
CA ILE A 22 -29.87 -4.87 -18.61
C ILE A 22 -30.00 -4.73 -17.10
N GLY A 23 -31.18 -5.05 -16.59
CA GLY A 23 -31.49 -5.04 -15.18
C GLY A 23 -30.64 -6.07 -14.45
N VAL A 24 -30.19 -5.70 -13.26
CA VAL A 24 -29.69 -6.61 -12.23
C VAL A 24 -30.74 -7.69 -12.04
N GLU A 25 -30.43 -8.92 -12.43
CA GLU A 25 -31.29 -10.06 -12.14
C GLU A 25 -31.50 -10.15 -10.63
N GLN A 26 -32.77 -10.11 -10.25
CA GLN A 26 -33.25 -10.20 -8.88
C GLN A 26 -32.66 -11.44 -8.22
N SER A 27 -32.00 -11.22 -7.08
CA SER A 27 -31.56 -12.26 -6.16
C SER A 27 -32.70 -13.23 -5.86
N GLN A 28 -32.58 -14.48 -6.34
CA GLN A 28 -33.48 -15.55 -5.97
C GLN A 28 -33.47 -15.70 -4.45
N GLN A 29 -34.64 -15.51 -3.86
CA GLN A 29 -34.92 -15.57 -2.44
C GLN A 29 -34.75 -17.03 -1.97
N ILE A 30 -33.61 -17.35 -1.37
CA ILE A 30 -33.34 -18.67 -0.82
C ILE A 30 -34.21 -18.85 0.43
N LYS A 31 -35.21 -19.73 0.36
CA LYS A 31 -36.01 -20.15 1.52
C LYS A 31 -35.06 -20.74 2.58
N PRO A 32 -35.02 -20.23 3.82
CA PRO A 32 -34.19 -20.85 4.84
C PRO A 32 -34.78 -22.22 5.21
N LEU A 33 -34.03 -23.29 4.94
CA LEU A 33 -34.31 -24.61 5.47
C LEU A 33 -34.22 -24.54 7.00
N LYS A 34 -35.31 -24.89 7.66
CA LYS A 34 -35.45 -24.92 9.12
C LYS A 34 -34.35 -25.81 9.72
N PRO A 35 -33.53 -25.32 10.67
CA PRO A 35 -32.48 -26.16 11.26
C PRO A 35 -33.13 -27.29 12.06
N ARG A 36 -32.89 -28.52 11.64
CA ARG A 36 -33.18 -29.72 12.43
C ARG A 36 -32.17 -29.75 13.57
N VAL A 37 -32.61 -29.39 14.77
CA VAL A 37 -31.83 -29.58 16.00
C VAL A 37 -31.73 -31.08 16.25
N ALA A 38 -30.56 -31.66 15.94
CA ALA A 38 -30.14 -32.94 16.47
C ALA A 38 -29.23 -32.67 17.68
N PRO A 39 -29.34 -33.45 18.77
CA PRO A 39 -28.59 -33.21 19.99
C PRO A 39 -27.10 -33.50 19.80
N ALA A 40 -26.29 -32.64 20.41
CA ALA A 40 -24.84 -32.66 20.38
C ALA A 40 -24.26 -34.01 20.85
N ALA A 41 -23.58 -34.70 19.94
CA ALA A 41 -22.52 -35.64 20.26
C ALA A 41 -21.36 -35.31 19.32
N PHE A 42 -20.13 -35.40 19.83
CA PHE A 42 -18.84 -35.06 19.19
C PHE A 42 -18.30 -33.63 19.45
N PRO A 43 -17.34 -33.47 20.38
CA PRO A 43 -16.58 -32.23 20.57
C PRO A 43 -15.41 -32.12 19.56
N GLU A 44 -15.65 -32.36 18.27
CA GLU A 44 -14.60 -32.23 17.22
C GLU A 44 -15.00 -31.34 16.04
N SER A 45 -16.17 -30.69 16.06
CA SER A 45 -16.55 -29.73 15.02
C SER A 45 -15.74 -28.42 15.04
N GLY A 46 -14.81 -28.26 15.99
CA GLY A 46 -13.86 -27.14 16.04
C GLY A 46 -12.60 -27.33 15.20
N TYR A 47 -12.37 -28.52 14.62
CA TYR A 47 -11.15 -28.86 13.88
C TYR A 47 -11.38 -29.23 12.40
N LEU A 48 -12.61 -29.13 11.90
CA LEU A 48 -12.89 -29.25 10.46
C LEU A 48 -12.55 -27.92 9.78
N SER A 49 -11.37 -27.87 9.17
CA SER A 49 -10.78 -26.76 8.42
C SER A 49 -11.78 -25.98 7.56
N THR A 50 -12.23 -24.84 8.06
CA THR A 50 -12.93 -23.79 7.27
C THR A 50 -11.95 -22.97 6.41
N GLU A 51 -10.75 -23.49 6.15
CA GLU A 51 -9.60 -22.74 5.62
C GLU A 51 -9.51 -22.56 4.09
N PRO A 52 -10.26 -23.22 3.19
CA PRO A 52 -10.12 -22.92 1.76
C PRO A 52 -10.76 -21.58 1.37
N LEU A 53 -11.80 -21.12 2.08
CA LEU A 53 -12.46 -19.86 1.73
C LEU A 53 -11.64 -18.63 2.15
N ARG A 54 -10.91 -18.73 3.27
CA ARG A 54 -10.09 -17.63 3.81
C ARG A 54 -8.88 -17.35 2.94
N TYR A 55 -8.20 -18.40 2.46
CA TYR A 55 -7.03 -18.25 1.59
C TYR A 55 -7.38 -17.59 0.26
N ASN A 56 -8.51 -17.97 -0.37
CA ASN A 56 -8.93 -17.37 -1.63
C ASN A 56 -9.28 -15.88 -1.49
N VAL A 57 -9.98 -15.50 -0.42
CA VAL A 57 -10.30 -14.09 -0.17
C VAL A 57 -9.03 -13.29 0.10
N GLN A 58 -8.07 -13.83 0.86
CA GLN A 58 -6.79 -13.19 1.13
C GLN A 58 -5.95 -13.02 -0.15
N LEU A 59 -5.87 -14.05 -0.99
CA LEU A 59 -5.17 -13.98 -2.27
C LEU A 59 -5.81 -12.93 -3.19
N ASN A 60 -7.14 -12.90 -3.26
CA ASN A 60 -7.85 -11.91 -4.06
C ASN A 60 -7.62 -10.49 -3.55
N SER A 61 -7.58 -10.28 -2.23
CA SER A 61 -7.21 -8.98 -1.67
C SER A 61 -5.77 -8.61 -2.00
N GLN A 62 -4.80 -9.54 -1.87
CA GLN A 62 -3.41 -9.29 -2.24
C GLN A 62 -3.25 -8.94 -3.72
N LEU A 63 -3.95 -9.66 -4.61
CA LEU A 63 -3.92 -9.39 -6.05
C LEU A 63 -4.52 -8.02 -6.36
N THR A 64 -5.64 -7.67 -5.71
CA THR A 64 -6.27 -6.35 -5.87
C THR A 64 -5.35 -5.24 -5.39
N SER A 65 -4.71 -5.42 -4.23
CA SER A 65 -3.72 -4.50 -3.69
C SER A 65 -2.53 -4.32 -4.63
N LEU A 66 -2.01 -5.42 -5.19
CA LEU A 66 -0.91 -5.38 -6.15
C LEU A 66 -1.31 -4.63 -7.43
N GLN A 67 -2.51 -4.86 -7.95
CA GLN A 67 -3.02 -4.17 -9.14
C GLN A 67 -3.19 -2.66 -8.90
N GLN A 68 -3.63 -2.26 -7.70
CA GLN A 68 -3.74 -0.86 -7.32
C GLN A 68 -2.36 -0.19 -7.22
N ALA A 69 -1.39 -0.87 -6.59
CA ALA A 69 0.00 -0.42 -6.54
C ALA A 69 0.58 -0.23 -7.95
N ASP A 70 0.46 -1.25 -8.82
CA ASP A 70 0.98 -1.22 -10.19
C ASP A 70 0.36 -0.06 -11.00
N HIS A 71 -0.96 0.07 -10.96
CA HIS A 71 -1.65 1.14 -11.67
C HIS A 71 -1.20 2.54 -11.19
N TYR A 72 -1.01 2.71 -9.88
CA TYR A 72 -0.51 3.96 -9.31
C TYR A 72 0.93 4.26 -9.74
N LEU A 73 1.82 3.27 -9.70
CA LEU A 73 3.22 3.44 -10.09
C LEU A 73 3.35 3.75 -11.59
N LEU A 74 2.62 3.04 -12.46
CA LEU A 74 2.58 3.30 -13.90
C LEU A 74 2.01 4.68 -14.24
N ALA A 75 1.02 5.17 -13.48
CA ALA A 75 0.53 6.54 -13.64
C ALA A 75 1.58 7.58 -13.21
N THR A 76 2.29 7.31 -12.12
CA THR A 76 3.37 8.17 -11.60
C THR A 76 4.54 8.25 -12.60
N GLU A 77 4.96 7.12 -13.17
CA GLU A 77 6.00 7.06 -14.20
C GLU A 77 5.62 7.89 -15.43
N ARG A 78 4.37 7.75 -15.92
CA ARG A 78 3.87 8.55 -17.04
C ARG A 78 3.94 10.05 -16.76
N GLN A 79 3.51 10.50 -15.58
CA GLN A 79 3.57 11.91 -15.22
C GLN A 79 5.01 12.42 -15.09
N LEU A 80 5.91 11.60 -14.57
CA LEU A 80 7.33 11.95 -14.47
C LEU A 80 7.97 12.06 -15.87
N SER A 81 7.61 11.17 -16.80
CA SER A 81 8.02 11.26 -18.20
C SER A 81 7.53 12.53 -18.89
N VAL A 82 6.25 12.91 -18.65
CA VAL A 82 5.69 14.18 -19.16
C VAL A 82 6.43 15.39 -18.58
N LEU A 83 6.72 15.39 -17.28
CA LEU A 83 7.51 16.45 -16.63
C LEU A 83 8.92 16.52 -17.22
N GLN A 84 9.59 15.38 -17.42
CA GLN A 84 10.91 15.32 -18.05
C GLN A 84 10.88 15.91 -19.47
N GLN A 85 9.86 15.57 -20.27
CA GLN A 85 9.68 16.13 -21.60
C GLN A 85 9.43 17.65 -21.55
N ALA A 86 8.66 18.13 -20.57
CA ALA A 86 8.43 19.56 -20.36
C ALA A 86 9.73 20.29 -19.97
N ILE A 87 10.59 19.68 -19.16
CA ILE A 87 11.92 20.23 -18.83
C ILE A 87 12.78 20.38 -20.08
N SER A 88 12.78 19.38 -20.97
CA SER A 88 13.58 19.41 -22.20
C SER A 88 13.03 20.34 -23.29
N HIS A 89 11.70 20.44 -23.44
CA HIS A 89 11.09 21.03 -24.63
C HIS A 89 10.11 22.18 -24.36
N ASN A 90 9.59 22.33 -23.13
CA ASN A 90 8.58 23.34 -22.81
C ASN A 90 8.72 23.91 -21.39
N PRO A 91 9.64 24.88 -21.18
CA PRO A 91 9.92 25.43 -19.85
C PRO A 91 8.71 26.13 -19.20
N LYS A 92 7.71 26.56 -19.99
CA LYS A 92 6.49 27.19 -19.47
C LYS A 92 5.52 26.17 -18.85
N ALA A 93 5.55 24.93 -19.32
CA ALA A 93 4.68 23.85 -18.81
C ALA A 93 5.22 23.18 -17.54
N ILE A 94 6.53 23.29 -17.24
CA ILE A 94 7.18 22.65 -16.08
C ILE A 94 6.42 22.93 -14.78
N LYS A 95 6.03 24.18 -14.53
CA LYS A 95 5.33 24.56 -13.30
C LYS A 95 3.99 23.85 -13.16
N GLN A 96 3.23 23.76 -14.25
CA GLN A 96 1.93 23.11 -14.26
C GLN A 96 2.09 21.59 -14.09
N GLU A 97 3.00 20.96 -14.83
CA GLU A 97 3.21 19.52 -14.72
C GLU A 97 3.80 19.11 -13.37
N SER A 98 4.65 19.95 -12.77
CA SER A 98 5.15 19.73 -11.41
C SER A 98 4.02 19.79 -10.38
N LEU A 99 3.09 20.74 -10.50
CA LEU A 99 1.93 20.81 -9.61
C LEU A 99 0.98 19.62 -9.80
N ASN A 100 0.76 19.18 -11.04
CA ASN A 100 -0.02 17.99 -11.34
C ASN A 100 0.59 16.76 -10.67
N LEU A 101 1.90 16.55 -10.83
CA LEU A 101 2.62 15.44 -10.23
C LEU A 101 2.59 15.49 -8.70
N LEU A 102 2.79 16.66 -8.09
CA LEU A 102 2.68 16.81 -6.64
C LEU A 102 1.26 16.46 -6.15
N SER A 103 0.22 16.96 -6.83
CA SER A 103 -1.16 16.66 -6.46
C SER A 103 -1.52 15.18 -6.63
N TRP A 104 -0.87 14.48 -7.56
CA TRP A 104 -1.01 13.04 -7.74
C TRP A 104 -0.34 12.26 -6.62
N LEU A 105 0.89 12.65 -6.26
CA LEU A 105 1.64 12.07 -5.14
C LEU A 105 0.93 12.29 -3.79
N GLU A 106 0.27 13.43 -3.60
CA GLU A 106 -0.55 13.69 -2.40
C GLU A 106 -1.76 12.75 -2.31
N LYS A 107 -2.33 12.34 -3.45
CA LYS A 107 -3.48 11.42 -3.51
C LYS A 107 -3.08 9.94 -3.44
N ARG A 108 -1.81 9.64 -3.15
CA ARG A 108 -1.26 8.28 -3.12
C ARG A 108 -2.11 7.34 -2.28
N GLU A 109 -2.42 7.68 -1.04
CA GLU A 109 -3.15 6.80 -0.11
C GLU A 109 -4.45 6.25 -0.73
N ILE A 110 -5.23 7.13 -1.38
CA ILE A 110 -6.49 6.78 -2.03
C ILE A 110 -6.25 6.06 -3.36
N ALA A 111 -5.27 6.52 -4.15
CA ALA A 111 -5.03 6.02 -5.51
C ALA A 111 -4.33 4.66 -5.54
N SER A 112 -3.47 4.36 -4.55
CA SER A 112 -2.80 3.07 -4.37
C SER A 112 -3.52 2.15 -3.40
N GLY A 113 -4.51 2.62 -2.63
CA GLY A 113 -5.23 1.80 -1.65
C GLY A 113 -4.39 1.47 -0.41
N ASP A 114 -3.56 2.41 0.06
CA ASP A 114 -2.61 2.24 1.18
C ASP A 114 -1.51 1.17 0.92
N THR A 115 -1.34 0.73 -0.33
CA THR A 115 -0.39 -0.33 -0.71
C THR A 115 0.99 0.17 -1.11
N VAL A 116 1.13 1.48 -1.29
CA VAL A 116 2.39 2.13 -1.71
C VAL A 116 2.76 3.16 -0.65
N ASP A 117 3.98 3.07 -0.14
CA ASP A 117 4.53 4.02 0.83
C ASP A 117 4.98 5.34 0.18
N ARG A 118 5.38 6.32 1.00
CA ARG A 118 5.93 7.61 0.52
C ARG A 118 7.21 7.50 -0.30
N GLN A 119 7.92 6.38 -0.20
CA GLN A 119 9.15 6.10 -0.94
C GLN A 119 8.87 5.28 -2.21
N LEU A 120 7.60 5.08 -2.56
CA LEU A 120 7.13 4.32 -3.71
C LEU A 120 7.46 2.82 -3.65
N ASN A 121 7.66 2.27 -2.45
CA ASN A 121 7.75 0.83 -2.25
C ASN A 121 6.37 0.22 -2.02
N ILE A 122 6.20 -1.02 -2.49
CA ILE A 122 4.95 -1.76 -2.38
C ILE A 122 4.93 -2.50 -1.03
N SER A 123 3.88 -2.26 -0.24
CA SER A 123 3.57 -2.96 1.01
C SER A 123 2.18 -3.59 0.90
N LEU A 124 2.11 -4.92 0.75
CA LEU A 124 0.86 -5.63 0.43
C LEU A 124 0.03 -6.01 1.66
N GLU A 125 0.69 -6.32 2.78
CA GLU A 125 0.04 -6.83 4.01
C GLU A 125 0.33 -5.97 5.25
N GLU A 126 1.34 -5.11 5.17
CA GLU A 126 1.72 -4.22 6.27
C GLU A 126 1.24 -2.80 5.99
N ASN A 127 0.96 -2.04 7.05
CA ASN A 127 0.75 -0.60 6.90
C ASN A 127 2.00 0.01 6.26
N PRO A 128 1.86 0.99 5.35
CA PRO A 128 3.00 1.65 4.75
C PRO A 128 3.80 2.38 5.83
N LYS A 129 5.12 2.25 5.73
CA LYS A 129 6.08 2.77 6.69
C LYS A 129 7.05 3.69 5.97
N VAL A 130 7.42 4.78 6.63
CA VAL A 130 8.41 5.73 6.13
C VAL A 130 9.77 5.39 6.74
N ASN A 131 10.74 5.06 5.88
CA ASN A 131 12.13 4.94 6.26
C ASN A 131 12.84 6.28 6.06
N PHE A 132 13.52 6.78 7.09
CA PHE A 132 14.25 8.04 7.05
C PHE A 132 15.60 7.92 7.76
N THR A 133 16.53 8.80 7.37
CA THR A 133 17.82 8.98 8.01
C THR A 133 18.02 10.47 8.26
N PHE A 134 18.82 10.83 9.26
CA PHE A 134 19.23 12.21 9.50
C PHE A 134 20.75 12.30 9.52
N ASN A 135 21.26 13.50 9.21
CA ASN A 135 22.69 13.75 9.26
C ASN A 135 23.20 13.48 10.67
N ASP A 136 24.29 12.73 10.81
CA ASP A 136 24.86 12.28 12.10
C ASP A 136 24.17 11.09 12.79
N ALA A 137 23.13 10.48 12.21
CA ALA A 137 22.50 9.27 12.78
C ALA A 137 23.53 8.15 13.06
N ASN A 138 24.48 7.93 12.15
CA ASN A 138 25.53 6.93 12.33
C ASN A 138 26.54 7.31 13.42
N LYS A 139 26.75 8.60 13.68
CA LYS A 139 27.65 9.06 14.74
C LYS A 139 27.13 8.62 16.12
N LEU A 140 25.81 8.50 16.28
CA LEU A 140 25.21 8.01 17.53
C LEU A 140 25.63 6.59 17.88
N LEU A 141 25.89 5.74 16.88
CA LEU A 141 26.39 4.38 17.10
C LEU A 141 27.89 4.36 17.41
N LEU A 142 28.64 5.30 16.84
CA LEU A 142 30.09 5.44 16.97
C LEU A 142 30.53 6.28 18.18
N ALA A 143 29.62 7.01 18.82
CA ALA A 143 29.94 7.92 19.92
C ALA A 143 30.55 7.16 21.11
N SER A 144 31.79 7.48 21.49
CA SER A 144 32.50 6.82 22.60
C SER A 144 32.17 7.41 23.97
N GLU A 145 31.40 8.49 24.01
CA GLU A 145 31.04 9.23 25.22
C GLU A 145 29.60 8.93 25.66
N ASP A 146 29.31 9.15 26.94
CA ASP A 146 27.98 9.03 27.50
C ASP A 146 27.16 10.27 27.13
N GLU A 147 26.19 10.10 26.25
CA GLU A 147 25.38 11.20 25.71
C GLU A 147 23.90 11.00 26.06
N THR A 148 23.19 12.10 26.33
CA THR A 148 21.72 12.06 26.45
C THR A 148 21.13 12.87 25.32
N LEU A 149 20.40 12.19 24.43
CA LEU A 149 19.75 12.80 23.28
C LEU A 149 18.29 13.07 23.59
N LEU A 150 17.81 14.23 23.19
CA LEU A 150 16.40 14.61 23.29
C LEU A 150 15.77 14.53 21.89
N PHE A 151 14.70 13.78 21.77
CA PHE A 151 13.93 13.65 20.55
C PHE A 151 12.54 14.25 20.76
N SER A 152 12.09 15.08 19.82
CA SER A 152 10.76 15.68 19.83
C SER A 152 10.15 15.60 18.44
N LEU A 153 8.87 15.22 18.34
CA LEU A 153 8.09 15.37 17.11
C LEU A 153 7.46 16.76 17.10
N ALA A 154 7.47 17.41 15.93
CA ALA A 154 7.03 18.80 15.80
C ALA A 154 5.51 18.99 16.00
N ASP A 155 4.72 17.97 15.67
CA ASP A 155 3.25 18.06 15.63
C ASP A 155 2.57 17.62 16.94
N ALA A 156 3.24 16.76 17.72
CA ALA A 156 2.71 16.28 18.99
C ALA A 156 3.22 17.15 20.14
N ALA A 157 2.36 18.04 20.65
CA ALA A 157 2.62 19.02 21.70
C ALA A 157 3.23 18.49 23.02
N ASN A 158 3.46 17.18 23.18
CA ASN A 158 4.08 16.55 24.35
C ASN A 158 4.89 15.28 24.05
N SER A 159 5.36 15.05 22.82
CA SER A 159 6.11 13.82 22.49
C SER A 159 7.62 14.04 22.56
N VAL A 160 8.12 14.44 23.73
CA VAL A 160 9.56 14.56 23.98
C VAL A 160 10.07 13.31 24.68
N VAL A 161 11.13 12.69 24.15
CA VAL A 161 11.78 11.52 24.73
C VAL A 161 13.27 11.79 24.89
N ALA A 162 13.77 11.60 26.11
CA ALA A 162 15.19 11.56 26.38
C ALA A 162 15.71 10.12 26.27
N VAL A 163 16.78 9.90 25.51
CA VAL A 163 17.48 8.62 25.39
C VAL A 163 18.91 8.81 25.86
N LYS A 164 19.29 8.07 26.90
CA LYS A 164 20.69 8.00 27.35
C LYS A 164 21.41 6.90 26.58
N LEU A 165 22.48 7.28 25.89
CA LEU A 165 23.43 6.41 25.22
C LEU A 165 24.67 6.26 26.08
N VAL A 166 25.11 5.02 26.28
CA VAL A 166 26.36 4.73 27.02
C VAL A 166 27.48 4.55 25.99
N GLY A 167 28.55 5.33 26.11
CA GLY A 167 29.60 5.42 25.09
C GLY A 167 30.35 4.11 24.84
N GLN A 168 30.63 3.37 25.92
CA GLN A 168 31.33 2.08 25.91
C GLN A 168 30.45 0.88 25.49
N SER A 169 29.19 1.12 25.10
CA SER A 169 28.27 0.07 24.71
C SER A 169 28.40 -0.27 23.21
N SER A 170 28.11 -1.54 22.86
CA SER A 170 28.13 -1.96 21.46
C SER A 170 27.05 -1.24 20.63
N ALA A 171 27.25 -1.13 19.31
CA ALA A 171 26.27 -0.51 18.40
C ALA A 171 24.86 -1.12 18.55
N ARG A 172 24.76 -2.45 18.79
CA ARG A 172 23.48 -3.13 19.07
C ARG A 172 22.83 -2.67 20.37
N GLN A 173 23.61 -2.42 21.41
CA GLN A 173 23.10 -1.93 22.70
C GLN A 173 22.64 -0.47 22.61
N LYS A 174 23.39 0.38 21.90
CA LYS A 174 22.98 1.76 21.58
C LYS A 174 21.68 1.78 20.77
N MET A 175 21.57 0.93 19.76
CA MET A 175 20.34 0.76 18.97
C MET A 175 19.17 0.28 19.84
N LEU A 176 19.39 -0.66 20.76
CA LEU A 176 18.34 -1.10 21.68
C LEU A 176 17.86 0.04 22.60
N GLN A 177 18.78 0.88 23.09
CA GLN A 177 18.43 2.06 23.91
C GLN A 177 17.64 3.08 23.09
N LEU A 178 18.07 3.36 21.85
CA LEU A 178 17.33 4.20 20.89
C LEU A 178 15.93 3.66 20.65
N ASN A 179 15.78 2.38 20.31
CA ASN A 179 14.48 1.77 20.03
C ASN A 179 13.56 1.74 21.25
N LYS A 180 14.10 1.60 22.46
CA LYS A 180 13.31 1.70 23.71
C LYS A 180 12.75 3.10 23.92
N GLY A 181 13.54 4.14 23.63
CA GLY A 181 13.06 5.52 23.74
C GLY A 181 12.12 5.90 22.61
N LEU A 182 12.62 5.76 21.38
CA LEU A 182 11.94 6.15 20.15
C LEU A 182 10.68 5.31 19.85
N GLY A 183 10.59 4.10 20.39
CA GLY A 183 9.38 3.27 20.25
C GLY A 183 8.12 3.93 20.84
N ARG A 184 8.26 4.83 21.83
CA ARG A 184 7.14 5.63 22.35
C ARG A 184 6.62 6.64 21.33
N LEU A 185 7.46 7.02 20.37
CA LEU A 185 7.15 7.91 19.24
C LEU A 185 6.73 7.11 18.00
N GLY A 186 6.62 5.78 18.08
CA GLY A 186 6.35 4.92 16.92
C GLY A 186 7.52 4.80 15.95
N VAL A 187 8.74 5.17 16.38
CA VAL A 187 9.95 5.17 15.56
C VAL A 187 10.87 4.01 15.97
N HIS A 188 11.32 3.24 14.98
CA HIS A 188 12.22 2.10 15.16
C HIS A 188 13.46 2.23 14.28
N GLY A 189 14.65 2.13 14.88
CA GLY A 189 15.93 2.07 14.17
C GLY A 189 16.31 0.63 13.80
N LYS A 190 16.79 0.45 12.58
CA LYS A 190 17.42 -0.76 12.04
C LYS A 190 18.74 -0.40 11.36
N LEU A 191 19.63 -1.38 11.25
CA LEU A 191 20.83 -1.27 10.43
C LEU A 191 20.51 -1.78 9.03
N ASP A 192 20.82 -0.99 8.01
CA ASP A 192 20.75 -1.42 6.61
C ASP A 192 21.94 -2.29 6.23
N ASN A 193 21.94 -2.86 5.02
CA ASN A 193 22.99 -3.72 4.47
C ASN A 193 24.37 -3.04 4.48
N ASP A 194 24.41 -1.71 4.32
CA ASP A 194 25.64 -0.90 4.39
C ASP A 194 26.03 -0.49 5.83
N ASN A 195 25.42 -1.16 6.81
CA ASN A 195 25.65 -0.96 8.24
C ASN A 195 25.34 0.49 8.71
N GLN A 196 24.45 1.17 7.97
CA GLN A 196 23.95 2.51 8.25
C GLN A 196 22.68 2.46 9.10
N LEU A 197 22.51 3.40 10.02
CA LEU A 197 21.33 3.52 10.85
C LEU A 197 20.16 4.14 10.06
N VAL A 198 19.11 3.36 9.88
CA VAL A 198 17.86 3.77 9.22
C VAL A 198 16.72 3.68 10.22
N PHE A 199 15.94 4.75 10.33
CA PHE A 199 14.74 4.77 11.17
C PHE A 199 13.50 4.49 10.32
N GLN A 200 12.51 3.87 10.94
CA GLN A 200 11.24 3.49 10.33
C GLN A 200 10.09 3.91 11.25
N ALA A 201 9.08 4.55 10.69
CA ALA A 201 7.86 4.94 11.38
C ALA A 201 6.63 4.57 10.53
N ASP A 202 5.48 4.33 11.17
CA ASP A 202 4.22 4.16 10.45
C ASP A 202 3.82 5.47 9.78
N GLU A 203 3.40 5.42 8.51
CA GLU A 203 3.08 6.62 7.75
C GLU A 203 1.89 7.40 8.32
N LYS A 204 0.96 6.72 8.99
CA LYS A 204 -0.20 7.34 9.66
C LYS A 204 0.21 8.29 10.79
N ASN A 205 1.41 8.12 11.34
CA ASN A 205 1.95 8.89 12.45
C ASN A 205 3.11 9.81 12.02
N TRP A 206 3.38 9.94 10.71
CA TRP A 206 4.50 10.69 10.14
C TRP A 206 4.12 12.12 9.72
#